data_AF-A0A0S7ENX9-F1
#
_entry.id   AF-A0A0S7ENX9-F1
#
_cell.length_a   1.000
_cell.length_b   1.000
_cell.length_c   1.000
_cell.angle_alpha   90.00
_cell.angle_beta   90.00
_cell.angle_gamma   90.00
#
_symmetry.space_group_name_H-M   'P 1'
#
loop_
_entity.id
_entity.type
_entity.pdbx_description
1 polymer ?
#
loop_
_entity_poly.entity_id
_entity_poly.type
_entity_poly.pdbx_seq_one_letter_code
_entity_poly.pdbx_strand_id
1 'polypeptide(L)'
;GRRHSRGPVPSELWRMFRRSEGGRARDGDPCTVSEYGVRGNIIRYVQDQGGLVSGWSSSCQACLVKQLFFNVSVLQPAELLSLAQLEIRLHWMPLRPAGLLRGPRAVSVSLSKVIRATLRGADPRASRRLLLSQSLRPQLGPAAITVDLTPLAESWRKPGHNYGLVVELSPPPGADPEELAPFLPGNAFPLEEAWTLPLMEASLVLIS
;
A
#
# COMPACT_ATOMS: atom_id res chain seq x y z
N GLY A 1 4.66 -32.67 6.26
CA GLY A 1 3.63 -31.62 6.08
C GLY A 1 4.16 -30.31 6.63
N ARG A 2 4.29 -29.27 5.80
CA ARG A 2 4.72 -27.93 6.26
C ARG A 2 3.59 -27.30 7.07
N ARG A 3 3.82 -27.08 8.36
CA ARG A 3 2.92 -26.26 9.19
C ARG A 3 2.96 -24.84 8.61
N HIS A 4 1.86 -24.39 8.02
CA HIS A 4 1.67 -22.97 7.75
C HIS A 4 1.66 -22.26 9.10
N SER A 5 2.72 -21.53 9.43
CA SER A 5 2.73 -20.60 10.54
C SER A 5 1.61 -19.60 10.31
N ARG A 6 0.52 -19.71 11.09
CA ARG A 6 -0.56 -18.72 11.08
C ARG A 6 0.09 -17.39 11.44
N GLY A 7 0.04 -16.44 10.49
CA GLY A 7 0.49 -15.08 10.77
C GLY A 7 -0.32 -14.47 11.92
N PRO A 8 0.23 -13.50 12.65
CA PRO A 8 -0.50 -12.82 13.71
C PRO A 8 -1.76 -12.17 13.13
N VAL A 9 -2.90 -12.34 13.82
CA VAL A 9 -4.14 -11.66 13.45
C VAL A 9 -3.94 -10.16 13.68
N PRO A 10 -4.28 -9.29 12.70
CA PRO A 10 -4.22 -7.84 12.86
C PRO A 10 -4.86 -7.36 14.17
N SER A 11 -4.16 -6.48 14.89
CA SER A 11 -4.59 -5.96 16.18
C SER A 11 -5.96 -5.27 16.12
N GLU A 12 -6.29 -4.72 14.96
CA GLU A 12 -7.51 -4.05 14.62
C GLU A 12 -8.69 -5.01 14.67
N LEU A 13 -8.55 -6.21 14.08
CA LEU A 13 -9.54 -7.28 14.17
C LEU A 13 -9.73 -7.74 15.62
N TRP A 14 -8.63 -7.92 16.36
CA TRP A 14 -8.70 -8.28 17.79
C TRP A 14 -9.41 -7.23 18.64
N ARG A 15 -9.21 -5.95 18.33
CA ARG A 15 -9.89 -4.84 19.00
C ARG A 15 -11.38 -4.80 18.64
N MET A 16 -11.75 -5.07 17.40
CA MET A 16 -13.15 -5.17 16.97
C MET A 16 -13.84 -6.33 17.69
N PHE A 17 -13.23 -7.51 17.68
CA PHE A 17 -13.75 -8.72 18.33
C PHE A 17 -13.97 -8.54 19.84
N ARG A 18 -12.99 -7.99 20.57
CA ARG A 18 -13.14 -7.74 22.02
C ARG A 18 -14.22 -6.71 22.34
N ARG A 19 -14.46 -5.75 21.45
CA ARG A 19 -15.54 -4.76 21.63
C ARG A 19 -16.93 -5.38 21.44
N SER A 20 -17.09 -6.31 20.50
CA SER A 20 -18.35 -7.04 20.32
C SER A 20 -18.65 -7.97 21.50
N GLU A 21 -17.65 -8.61 22.10
CA GLU A 21 -17.85 -9.47 23.28
C GLU A 21 -18.24 -8.68 24.54
N GLY A 22 -17.73 -7.45 24.69
CA GLY A 22 -17.95 -6.62 25.88
C GLY A 22 -19.34 -5.97 26.00
N GLY A 23 -20.34 -6.36 25.19
CA GLY A 23 -21.71 -5.82 25.25
C GLY A 23 -21.86 -4.33 24.91
N ARG A 24 -20.79 -3.69 24.39
CA ARG A 24 -20.78 -2.29 23.95
C ARG A 24 -21.02 -2.16 22.44
N ALA A 25 -21.67 -3.16 21.82
CA ALA A 25 -22.29 -2.95 20.53
C ALA A 25 -23.36 -1.87 20.74
N ARG A 26 -22.96 -0.63 20.45
CA ARG A 26 -23.85 0.54 20.50
C ARG A 26 -25.12 0.20 19.71
N ASP A 27 -26.20 0.85 20.13
CA ASP A 27 -27.56 0.89 19.60
C ASP A 27 -27.63 1.22 18.09
N GLY A 28 -26.97 0.41 17.27
CA GLY A 28 -26.76 0.57 15.85
C GLY A 28 -27.19 -0.68 15.10
N ASP A 29 -27.47 -0.53 13.81
CA ASP A 29 -27.94 -1.63 12.95
C ASP A 29 -26.96 -2.81 13.01
N PRO A 30 -27.40 -4.03 13.40
CA PRO A 30 -26.53 -5.22 13.51
C PRO A 30 -25.81 -5.56 12.19
N CYS A 31 -26.27 -5.01 11.07
CA CYS A 31 -25.67 -5.16 9.74
C CYS A 31 -24.68 -4.03 9.38
N THR A 32 -24.09 -3.33 10.36
CA THR A 32 -23.13 -2.24 10.12
C THR A 32 -21.78 -2.47 10.80
N VAL A 33 -20.71 -2.19 10.06
CA VAL A 33 -19.35 -2.16 10.59
C VAL A 33 -19.02 -0.73 10.99
N SER A 34 -19.21 -0.44 12.28
CA SER A 34 -19.10 0.92 12.85
C SER A 34 -17.76 1.60 12.57
N GLU A 35 -16.67 0.83 12.48
CA GLU A 35 -15.31 1.31 12.28
C GLU A 35 -15.08 1.91 10.89
N TYR A 36 -15.87 1.48 9.92
CA TYR A 36 -15.78 1.92 8.53
C TYR A 36 -17.05 2.64 8.05
N GLY A 37 -18.11 2.68 8.89
CA GLY A 37 -19.35 3.38 8.58
C GLY A 37 -20.15 2.78 7.42
N VAL A 38 -19.90 1.51 7.08
CA VAL A 38 -20.55 0.81 5.97
C VAL A 38 -21.39 -0.37 6.47
N ARG A 39 -22.37 -0.79 5.65
CA ARG A 39 -23.12 -2.02 5.91
C ARG A 39 -22.26 -3.24 5.57
N GLY A 40 -22.44 -4.32 6.32
CA GLY A 40 -21.72 -5.57 6.14
C GLY A 40 -21.56 -6.29 7.47
N ASN A 41 -21.29 -7.58 7.40
CA ASN A 41 -21.12 -8.45 8.57
C ASN A 41 -19.81 -9.25 8.53
N ILE A 42 -19.08 -9.23 7.42
CA ILE A 42 -17.80 -9.92 7.28
C ILE A 42 -16.70 -8.92 6.95
N ILE A 43 -15.67 -8.87 7.79
CA ILE A 43 -14.47 -8.04 7.61
C ILE A 43 -13.29 -8.96 7.28
N ARG A 44 -12.56 -8.67 6.20
CA ARG A 44 -11.34 -9.40 5.83
C ARG A 44 -10.17 -8.44 5.66
N TYR A 45 -9.03 -8.84 6.19
CA TYR A 45 -7.75 -8.20 5.91
C TYR A 45 -6.95 -9.09 4.96
N VAL A 46 -6.80 -8.64 3.72
CA VAL A 46 -6.03 -9.32 2.69
C VAL A 46 -4.64 -8.71 2.64
N GLN A 47 -3.63 -9.53 2.89
CA GLN A 47 -2.23 -9.11 2.84
C GLN A 47 -1.77 -8.97 1.40
N ASP A 48 -0.88 -8.01 1.18
CA ASP A 48 -0.17 -7.86 -0.09
C ASP A 48 0.70 -9.09 -0.38
N GLN A 49 0.54 -9.64 -1.58
CA GLN A 49 1.31 -10.76 -2.16
C GLN A 49 2.25 -10.27 -3.27
N GLY A 50 2.27 -8.97 -3.52
CA GLY A 50 3.11 -8.33 -4.52
C GLY A 50 4.58 -8.26 -4.08
N GLY A 51 5.45 -8.15 -5.09
CA GLY A 51 6.89 -8.03 -4.88
C GLY A 51 7.34 -6.57 -4.90
N LEU A 52 8.42 -6.28 -4.15
CA LEU A 52 9.20 -5.09 -4.42
C LEU A 52 9.87 -5.27 -5.78
N VAL A 53 9.45 -4.48 -6.77
CA VAL A 53 10.18 -4.40 -8.03
C VAL A 53 11.11 -3.20 -7.87
N SER A 54 12.27 -3.44 -7.26
CA SER A 54 13.41 -2.51 -7.33
C SER A 54 13.91 -2.49 -8.78
N GLY A 55 13.10 -1.92 -9.65
CA GLY A 55 13.31 -1.87 -11.08
C GLY A 55 13.40 -0.41 -11.45
N TRP A 56 14.62 0.01 -11.77
CA TRP A 56 14.87 1.21 -12.57
C TRP A 56 13.85 1.25 -13.70
N SER A 57 12.90 2.18 -13.64
CA SER A 57 12.11 2.50 -14.81
C SER A 57 13.02 3.30 -15.74
N SER A 58 12.89 3.12 -17.05
CA SER A 58 13.64 3.91 -18.05
C SER A 58 13.42 5.43 -17.90
N SER A 59 12.50 5.84 -17.05
CA SER A 59 12.04 7.21 -16.85
C SER A 59 12.34 7.84 -15.51
N CYS A 60 12.72 7.04 -14.51
CA CYS A 60 13.08 7.57 -13.21
C CYS A 60 14.14 6.68 -12.58
N GLN A 61 15.35 7.21 -12.52
CA GLN A 61 16.52 6.52 -11.99
C GLN A 61 16.54 6.46 -10.45
N ALA A 62 15.62 7.17 -9.78
CA ALA A 62 15.59 7.31 -8.34
C ALA A 62 14.17 7.07 -7.77
N CYS A 63 13.32 6.33 -8.48
CA CYS A 63 11.97 6.03 -8.00
C CYS A 63 11.92 4.63 -7.39
N LEU A 64 11.29 4.53 -6.23
CA LEU A 64 10.96 3.24 -5.63
C LEU A 64 9.59 2.79 -6.16
N VAL A 65 9.57 1.62 -6.80
CA VAL A 65 8.35 1.02 -7.35
C VAL A 65 8.06 -0.27 -6.58
N LYS A 66 6.82 -0.43 -6.13
CA LYS A 66 6.34 -1.69 -5.55
C LYS A 66 5.08 -2.13 -6.27
N GLN A 67 5.06 -3.38 -6.70
CA GLN A 67 3.85 -4.01 -7.19
C GLN A 67 3.06 -4.51 -5.99
N LEU A 68 1.77 -4.21 -5.96
CA LEU A 68 0.85 -4.76 -4.98
C LEU A 68 -0.06 -5.76 -5.67
N PHE A 69 -0.27 -6.90 -5.02
CA PHE A 69 -1.19 -7.91 -5.51
C PHE A 69 -2.01 -8.45 -4.35
N PHE A 70 -3.34 -8.39 -4.47
CA PHE A 70 -4.25 -8.85 -3.43
C PHE A 70 -5.07 -10.01 -3.96
N ASN A 71 -5.12 -11.11 -3.20
CA ASN A 71 -5.99 -12.21 -3.55
C ASN A 71 -7.44 -11.90 -3.16
N VAL A 72 -8.25 -11.52 -4.15
CA VAL A 72 -9.67 -11.17 -3.98
C VAL A 72 -10.57 -12.42 -4.10
N SER A 73 -10.01 -13.59 -4.48
CA SER A 73 -10.75 -14.86 -4.50
C SER A 73 -11.18 -15.34 -3.11
N VAL A 74 -10.76 -14.64 -2.06
CA VAL A 74 -11.20 -14.87 -0.68
C VAL A 74 -12.64 -14.43 -0.43
N LEU A 75 -13.20 -13.58 -1.31
CA LEU A 75 -14.61 -13.22 -1.31
C LEU A 75 -15.43 -14.31 -1.98
N GLN A 76 -16.49 -14.78 -1.32
CA GLN A 76 -17.41 -15.73 -1.95
C GLN A 76 -18.23 -15.06 -3.05
N PRO A 77 -18.71 -15.82 -4.06
CA PRO A 77 -19.58 -15.28 -5.10
C PRO A 77 -20.90 -14.68 -4.57
N ALA A 78 -21.42 -15.21 -3.46
CA ALA A 78 -22.65 -14.74 -2.84
C ALA A 78 -22.49 -13.49 -1.96
N GLU A 79 -21.25 -13.11 -1.62
CA GLU A 79 -20.99 -11.93 -0.81
C GLU A 79 -21.20 -10.65 -1.64
N LEU A 80 -21.77 -9.63 -1.01
CA LEU A 80 -21.96 -8.32 -1.62
C LEU A 80 -20.91 -7.37 -1.06
N LEU A 81 -19.97 -6.93 -1.88
CA LEU A 81 -18.90 -6.04 -1.44
C LEU A 81 -19.45 -4.63 -1.17
N SER A 82 -19.39 -4.20 0.08
CA SER A 82 -19.80 -2.86 0.52
C SER A 82 -18.62 -1.89 0.58
N LEU A 83 -17.41 -2.38 0.88
CA LEU A 83 -16.20 -1.57 0.92
C LEU A 83 -14.98 -2.40 0.54
N ALA A 84 -14.09 -1.84 -0.26
CA ALA A 84 -12.70 -2.27 -0.34
C ALA A 84 -11.77 -1.07 -0.11
N GLN A 85 -11.07 -1.04 1.02
CA GLN A 85 -10.14 0.03 1.36
C GLN A 85 -8.70 -0.48 1.34
N LEU A 86 -7.88 0.10 0.49
CA LEU A 86 -6.43 -0.10 0.51
C LEU A 86 -5.82 0.77 1.60
N GLU A 87 -5.00 0.17 2.45
CA GLU A 87 -4.20 0.85 3.46
C GLU A 87 -2.71 0.62 3.16
N ILE A 88 -1.97 1.68 2.89
CA ILE A 88 -0.51 1.64 2.69
C ILE A 88 0.15 2.34 3.87
N ARG A 89 0.97 1.63 4.63
CA ARG A 89 1.77 2.16 5.73
C ARG A 89 3.21 2.31 5.28
N LEU A 90 3.68 3.56 5.32
CA LEU A 90 5.06 3.93 5.04
C LEU A 90 5.79 4.12 6.36
N HIS A 91 6.72 3.22 6.65
CA HIS A 91 7.57 3.29 7.83
C HIS A 91 8.87 3.99 7.44
N TRP A 92 8.94 5.29 7.74
CA TRP A 92 10.16 6.07 7.59
C TRP A 92 11.13 5.68 8.72
N MET A 93 12.38 5.32 8.39
CA MET A 93 13.40 5.26 9.43
C MET A 93 13.67 6.67 9.97
N PRO A 94 13.94 6.82 11.28
CA PRO A 94 14.19 8.14 11.86
C PRO A 94 15.38 8.80 11.15
N LEU A 95 15.13 9.99 10.61
CA LEU A 95 16.18 10.83 10.02
C LEU A 95 17.22 11.12 11.11
N ARG A 96 18.51 10.94 10.80
CA ARG A 96 19.60 11.37 11.70
C ARG A 96 19.46 12.88 11.97
N PRO A 97 19.83 13.39 13.16
CA PRO A 97 19.64 14.80 13.54
C PRO A 97 20.19 15.81 12.52
N ALA A 98 21.26 15.48 11.80
CA ALA A 98 21.83 16.31 10.74
C ALA A 98 20.88 16.55 9.55
N GLY A 99 20.02 15.58 9.21
CA GLY A 99 19.02 15.70 8.13
C GLY A 99 17.82 16.55 8.50
N LEU A 100 17.55 16.75 9.80
CA LEU A 100 16.46 17.63 10.28
C LEU A 100 16.76 19.11 10.02
N LEU A 101 18.03 19.49 9.87
CA LEU A 101 18.46 20.86 9.56
C LEU A 101 18.17 21.27 8.11
N ARG A 102 17.99 20.31 7.19
CA ARG A 102 17.70 20.55 5.75
C ARG A 102 16.19 20.66 5.45
N GLY A 103 15.33 20.52 6.47
CA GLY A 103 13.87 20.58 6.39
C GLY A 103 13.24 19.30 5.78
N PRO A 104 12.01 18.92 6.19
CA PRO A 104 11.34 17.74 5.65
C PRO A 104 10.88 18.00 4.21
N ARG A 105 11.62 17.45 3.25
CA ARG A 105 11.29 17.53 1.82
C ARG A 105 10.17 16.56 1.47
N ALA A 106 9.20 17.00 0.68
CA ALA A 106 8.05 16.18 0.31
C ALA A 106 8.45 15.13 -0.73
N VAL A 107 7.99 13.90 -0.53
CA VAL A 107 8.11 12.77 -1.48
C VAL A 107 6.78 12.64 -2.22
N SER A 108 6.81 12.48 -3.54
CA SER A 108 5.58 12.23 -4.29
C SER A 108 5.27 10.73 -4.28
N VAL A 109 4.02 10.39 -3.98
CA VAL A 109 3.48 9.04 -4.00
C VAL A 109 2.41 8.97 -5.05
N SER A 110 2.56 8.05 -6.00
CA SER A 110 1.53 7.75 -6.98
C SER A 110 1.10 6.29 -6.86
N LEU A 111 -0.21 6.07 -6.92
CA LEU A 111 -0.84 4.77 -6.95
C LEU A 111 -1.52 4.61 -8.31
N SER A 112 -1.19 3.54 -9.01
CA SER A 112 -1.78 3.21 -10.32
C SER A 112 -2.34 1.80 -10.33
N LYS A 113 -3.45 1.59 -11.04
CA LYS A 113 -3.89 0.23 -11.40
C LYS A 113 -3.22 -0.24 -12.67
N VAL A 114 -2.89 -1.52 -12.71
CA VAL A 114 -2.44 -2.18 -13.94
C VAL A 114 -3.68 -2.56 -14.74
N ILE A 115 -3.74 -2.17 -16.00
CA ILE A 115 -4.89 -2.44 -16.88
C ILE A 115 -4.68 -3.67 -17.77
N ARG A 116 -3.44 -4.12 -17.95
CA ARG A 116 -3.06 -5.30 -18.74
C ARG A 116 -1.65 -5.77 -18.38
N ALA A 117 -1.34 -7.02 -18.67
CA ALA A 117 0.03 -7.53 -18.57
C ALA A 117 0.97 -6.75 -19.51
N THR A 118 2.13 -6.34 -19.00
CA THR A 118 3.18 -5.71 -19.82
C THR A 118 4.13 -6.78 -20.33
N LEU A 119 4.36 -6.82 -21.64
CA LEU A 119 5.40 -7.66 -22.24
C LEU A 119 6.79 -7.14 -21.83
N ARG A 120 7.76 -8.05 -21.68
CA ARG A 120 9.15 -7.69 -21.39
C ARG A 120 9.67 -6.76 -22.52
N GLY A 121 10.18 -5.59 -22.14
CA GLY A 121 10.73 -4.60 -23.08
C GLY A 121 9.75 -3.50 -23.52
N ALA A 122 8.45 -3.63 -23.24
CA ALA A 122 7.49 -2.53 -23.46
C ALA A 122 7.49 -1.54 -22.29
N ASP A 123 7.13 -0.27 -22.53
CA ASP A 123 7.02 0.73 -21.47
C ASP A 123 5.95 0.29 -20.45
N PRO A 124 6.35 0.00 -19.20
CA PRO A 124 5.43 -0.46 -18.17
C PRO A 124 4.44 0.61 -17.72
N ARG A 125 4.60 1.89 -18.08
CA ARG A 125 3.63 2.96 -17.79
C ARG A 125 2.44 2.95 -18.74
N ALA A 126 2.61 2.45 -19.96
CA ALA A 126 1.53 2.34 -20.95
C ALA A 126 0.45 1.31 -20.58
N SER A 127 0.67 0.48 -19.56
CA SER A 127 -0.29 -0.47 -19.00
C SER A 127 -0.78 -0.06 -17.61
N ARG A 128 -0.54 1.19 -17.19
CA ARG A 128 -0.95 1.73 -15.89
C ARG A 128 -1.98 2.83 -16.06
N ARG A 129 -2.90 2.94 -15.11
CA ARG A 129 -3.82 4.07 -14.96
C ARG A 129 -3.71 4.62 -13.55
N LEU A 130 -3.38 5.90 -13.42
CA LEU A 130 -3.27 6.60 -12.15
C LEU A 130 -4.62 6.58 -11.41
N LEU A 131 -4.58 6.25 -10.12
CA LEU A 131 -5.69 6.32 -9.19
C LEU A 131 -5.54 7.50 -8.23
N LEU A 132 -4.31 7.71 -7.73
CA LEU A 132 -4.00 8.74 -6.75
C LEU A 132 -2.57 9.25 -6.98
N SER A 133 -2.36 10.55 -6.80
CA SER A 133 -1.04 11.15 -6.73
C SER A 133 -1.05 12.20 -5.62
N GLN A 134 -0.13 12.08 -4.66
CA GLN A 134 -0.07 12.98 -3.51
C GLN A 134 1.37 13.19 -3.05
N SER A 135 1.65 14.37 -2.50
CA SER A 135 2.96 14.66 -1.92
C SER A 135 2.91 14.48 -0.41
N LEU A 136 3.76 13.61 0.13
CA LEU A 136 3.86 13.33 1.55
C LEU A 136 5.13 13.93 2.12
N ARG A 137 5.00 14.63 3.25
CA ARG A 137 6.16 15.02 4.06
C ARG A 137 6.52 13.84 4.96
N PRO A 138 7.77 13.35 4.95
CA PRO A 138 8.24 12.39 5.92
C PRO A 138 8.07 13.00 7.32
N GLN A 139 7.34 12.30 8.18
CA GLN A 139 7.14 12.67 9.58
C GLN A 139 7.69 11.57 10.48
N LEU A 140 7.93 11.92 11.74
CA LEU A 140 8.35 10.96 12.76
C LEU A 140 7.15 10.06 13.13
N GLY A 141 6.95 8.99 12.37
CA GLY A 141 5.85 8.04 12.56
C GLY A 141 5.40 7.38 11.25
N PRO A 142 4.60 6.30 11.33
CA PRO A 142 4.06 5.63 10.16
C PRO A 142 3.08 6.55 9.44
N ALA A 143 3.34 6.88 8.19
CA ALA A 143 2.38 7.57 7.34
C ALA A 143 1.44 6.54 6.72
N ALA A 144 0.13 6.69 6.92
CA ALA A 144 -0.88 5.82 6.32
C ALA A 144 -1.56 6.53 5.16
N ILE A 145 -1.65 5.86 4.02
CA ILE A 145 -2.44 6.28 2.86
C ILE A 145 -3.62 5.33 2.77
N THR A 146 -4.83 5.87 2.82
CA THR A 146 -6.06 5.09 2.64
C THR A 146 -6.70 5.45 1.30
N VAL A 147 -7.12 4.43 0.54
CA VAL A 147 -7.75 4.62 -0.77
C VAL A 147 -8.94 3.69 -0.89
N ASP A 148 -10.10 4.25 -1.21
CA ASP A 148 -11.28 3.46 -1.57
C ASP A 148 -11.08 2.84 -2.97
N LEU A 149 -11.03 1.51 -3.00
CA LEU A 149 -10.92 0.68 -4.17
C LEU A 149 -12.18 -0.15 -4.42
N THR A 150 -13.30 0.11 -3.75
CA THR A 150 -14.55 -0.66 -3.87
C THR A 150 -14.93 -0.97 -5.32
N PRO A 151 -15.03 0.00 -6.25
CA PRO A 151 -15.38 -0.30 -7.64
C PRO A 151 -14.32 -1.14 -8.37
N LEU A 152 -13.05 -1.02 -7.99
CA LEU A 152 -11.96 -1.77 -8.59
C LEU A 152 -11.93 -3.21 -8.06
N ALA A 153 -12.11 -3.39 -6.76
CA ALA A 153 -12.19 -4.70 -6.13
C ALA A 153 -13.40 -5.51 -6.62
N GLU A 154 -14.52 -4.86 -6.89
CA GLU A 154 -15.67 -5.53 -7.51
C GLU A 154 -15.33 -6.06 -8.92
N SER A 155 -14.55 -5.29 -9.70
CA SER A 155 -14.07 -5.76 -11.01
C SER A 155 -13.10 -6.94 -10.89
N TRP A 156 -12.28 -7.00 -9.82
CA TRP A 156 -11.32 -8.07 -9.57
C TRP A 156 -11.98 -9.41 -9.22
N ARG A 157 -13.26 -9.42 -8.86
CA ARG A 157 -14.03 -10.66 -8.64
C ARG A 157 -14.18 -11.47 -9.93
N LYS A 158 -14.10 -10.81 -11.10
CA LYS A 158 -14.13 -11.48 -12.39
C LYS A 158 -12.76 -12.09 -12.72
N PRO A 159 -12.69 -13.39 -13.08
CA PRO A 159 -11.43 -14.03 -13.46
C PRO A 159 -10.69 -13.24 -14.55
N GLY A 160 -9.37 -13.05 -14.37
CA GLY A 160 -8.53 -12.36 -15.35
C GLY A 160 -8.56 -10.82 -15.32
N HIS A 161 -9.36 -10.19 -14.45
CA HIS A 161 -9.44 -8.73 -14.34
C HIS A 161 -8.51 -8.12 -13.27
N ASN A 162 -7.90 -8.96 -12.42
CA ASN A 162 -6.97 -8.50 -11.40
C ASN A 162 -5.52 -8.57 -11.90
N TYR A 163 -4.99 -7.43 -12.34
CA TYR A 163 -3.57 -7.26 -12.71
C TYR A 163 -2.74 -6.62 -11.59
N GLY A 164 -3.33 -6.37 -10.42
CA GLY A 164 -2.69 -5.69 -9.31
C GLY A 164 -2.58 -4.17 -9.45
N LEU A 165 -1.83 -3.59 -8.53
CA LEU A 165 -1.56 -2.15 -8.43
C LEU A 165 -0.05 -1.91 -8.45
N VAL A 166 0.33 -0.67 -8.69
CA VAL A 166 1.71 -0.20 -8.59
C VAL A 166 1.72 1.06 -7.74
N VAL A 167 2.55 1.06 -6.71
CA VAL A 167 2.90 2.25 -5.94
C VAL A 167 4.27 2.70 -6.39
N GLU A 168 4.40 3.99 -6.67
CA GLU A 168 5.65 4.63 -7.04
C GLU A 168 5.90 5.82 -6.12
N LEU A 169 7.06 5.81 -5.48
CA LEU A 169 7.59 6.89 -4.66
C LEU A 169 8.69 7.58 -5.46
N SER A 170 8.53 8.88 -5.69
CA SER A 170 9.50 9.68 -6.43
C SER A 170 10.02 10.86 -5.59
N PRO A 171 11.29 11.23 -5.78
CA PRO A 171 11.87 12.40 -5.12
C PRO A 171 11.16 13.67 -5.61
N PRO A 172 11.23 14.77 -4.82
CA PRO A 172 10.71 16.05 -5.26
C PRO A 172 11.39 16.51 -6.56
N PRO A 173 10.66 17.20 -7.46
CA PRO A 173 11.23 17.72 -8.69
C PRO A 173 12.36 18.70 -8.39
N GLY A 174 13.53 18.49 -9.01
CA GLY A 174 14.73 19.33 -8.80
C GLY A 174 15.63 18.90 -7.64
N ALA A 175 15.49 17.67 -7.12
CA ALA A 175 16.41 17.13 -6.13
C ALA A 175 17.84 16.98 -6.70
N ASP A 176 18.83 17.40 -5.92
CA ASP A 176 20.25 17.31 -6.28
C ASP A 176 20.70 15.83 -6.38
N PRO A 177 21.73 15.49 -7.18
CA PRO A 177 22.22 14.12 -7.33
C PRO A 177 22.69 13.47 -6.01
N GLU A 178 23.18 14.25 -5.04
CA GLU A 178 23.46 13.77 -3.67
C GLU A 178 22.18 13.39 -2.91
N GLU A 179 21.05 14.04 -3.20
CA GLU A 179 19.74 13.77 -2.59
C GLU A 179 19.03 12.56 -3.23
N LEU A 180 19.52 12.12 -4.39
CA LEU A 180 19.07 10.90 -5.07
C LEU A 180 19.82 9.65 -4.58
N ALA A 181 20.94 9.81 -3.85
CA ALA A 181 21.75 8.72 -3.29
C ALA A 181 20.95 7.64 -2.53
N PRO A 182 19.90 7.96 -1.76
CA PRO A 182 19.08 6.96 -1.09
C PRO A 182 18.26 6.05 -2.00
N PHE A 183 18.03 6.53 -3.22
CA PHE A 183 17.24 5.85 -4.23
C PHE A 183 18.11 5.12 -5.25
N LEU A 184 19.45 5.22 -5.14
CA LEU A 184 20.41 4.52 -5.98
C LEU A 184 20.74 3.14 -5.41
N PRO A 185 20.90 2.10 -6.26
CA PRO A 185 21.30 0.78 -5.80
C PRO A 185 22.74 0.80 -5.26
N GLY A 186 22.94 0.16 -4.10
CA GLY A 186 24.22 0.12 -3.40
C GLY A 186 25.34 -0.43 -4.29
N ASN A 187 26.24 0.46 -4.70
CA ASN A 187 27.64 0.21 -5.10
C ASN A 187 28.36 1.48 -5.63
N ALA A 188 27.74 2.66 -5.62
CA ALA A 188 28.44 3.91 -5.89
C ALA A 188 28.67 4.68 -4.58
N PHE A 189 29.90 4.60 -4.07
CA PHE A 189 30.51 5.34 -2.95
C PHE A 189 30.37 4.77 -1.52
N PRO A 190 31.49 4.72 -0.74
CA PRO A 190 31.48 4.35 0.66
C PRO A 190 31.22 5.57 1.57
N LEU A 191 30.41 5.33 2.62
CA LEU A 191 30.10 6.16 3.78
C LEU A 191 29.17 7.38 3.63
N GLU A 192 28.13 7.33 4.47
CA GLU A 192 27.17 8.38 4.86
C GLU A 192 26.04 8.72 3.85
N GLU A 193 24.82 8.91 4.37
CA GLU A 193 23.62 9.47 3.69
C GLU A 193 22.68 8.56 2.88
N ALA A 194 22.71 7.23 3.04
CA ALA A 194 21.62 6.40 2.52
C ALA A 194 20.35 6.59 3.37
N TRP A 195 19.34 7.31 2.86
CA TRP A 195 17.98 7.09 3.39
C TRP A 195 17.64 5.65 3.07
N THR A 196 17.49 4.84 4.10
CA THR A 196 16.92 3.51 3.94
C THR A 196 15.50 3.70 3.38
N LEU A 197 15.24 3.07 2.24
CA LEU A 197 13.91 3.08 1.61
C LEU A 197 12.85 2.74 2.67
N PRO A 198 11.71 3.47 2.73
CA PRO A 198 10.72 3.21 3.75
C PRO A 198 10.19 1.80 3.59
N LEU A 199 10.07 1.07 4.69
CA LEU A 199 9.40 -0.22 4.68
C LEU A 199 7.92 0.04 4.37
N MET A 200 7.48 -0.36 3.17
CA MET A 200 6.10 -0.21 2.73
C MET A 200 5.31 -1.49 2.98
N GLU A 201 4.35 -1.39 3.89
CA GLU A 201 3.36 -2.42 4.14
C GLU A 201 2.04 -2.01 3.50
N ALA A 202 1.35 -2.97 2.88
CA ALA A 202 0.07 -2.71 2.26
C ALA A 202 -0.92 -3.82 2.62
N SER A 203 -2.14 -3.44 2.96
CA SER A 203 -3.24 -4.34 3.26
C SER A 203 -4.51 -3.85 2.58
N LEU A 204 -5.36 -4.78 2.17
CA LEU A 204 -6.67 -4.49 1.62
C LEU A 204 -7.73 -4.95 2.61
N VAL A 205 -8.50 -4.00 3.12
CA VAL A 205 -9.65 -4.27 3.99
C VAL A 205 -10.88 -4.43 3.10
N LEU A 206 -11.56 -5.56 3.24
CA LEU A 206 -12.79 -5.86 2.51
C LEU A 206 -13.94 -6.01 3.51
N ILE A 207 -15.07 -5.37 3.22
CA ILE A 207 -16.30 -5.49 4.01
C ILE A 207 -17.43 -5.91 3.09
N SER A 208 -18.11 -6.98 3.47
CA SER A 208 -19.28 -7.55 2.80
C SER A 208 -20.38 -7.87 3.79
#